data_AF-A0A3A4U4I2-F1
#
_entry.id   AF-A0A3A4U4I2-F1
#
_cell.length_a   1.000
_cell.length_b   1.000
_cell.length_c   1.000
_cell.angle_alpha   90.00
_cell.angle_beta   90.00
_cell.angle_gamma   90.00
#
_symmetry.space_group_name_H-M   'P 1'
#
loop_
_entity.id
_entity.type
_entity.pdbx_description
1 polymer ?
#
loop_
_entity_poly.entity_id
_entity_poly.type
_entity_poly.pdbx_seq_one_letter_code
_entity_poly.pdbx_strand_id
1 'polypeptide(L)'
;MGSPVERCGDAVPGAREAKGLGGRADSRLQVVAVHGLRCLRRHRQRQPPGREGCSRSGRTGRRGPRPVTGGSVPEPRWRLRISYKKTGRPSYISHLDFVRLFERAARRAGLPLAFSGGYSPAPRIAYGWPLPVGMPGLAEYADIELTERVDPEAAAESLNRAFPEGIRVRDARYVSPHGASLMAELNAAAYVLRIPSLGRSLDQWREAASEVMARDRLEVVRERAGEPGGARSGRSSAGGKVMRKTVDVRPLILRVEVREVAPDGKVVVFTELSLGDKGVGRPQEVAALLQTALCKSCPLETVRDDEPDPMPGLEGLEIVRLGLRKV
;
A
#
# COMPACT_ATOMS: atom_id res chain seq x y z
N MET A 1 -27.65 -29.77 -52.03
CA MET A 1 -26.24 -29.32 -52.07
C MET A 1 -25.72 -29.32 -50.64
N GLY A 2 -24.61 -30.02 -50.37
CA GLY A 2 -23.86 -29.89 -49.10
C GLY A 2 -23.93 -31.07 -48.12
N SER A 3 -23.29 -32.19 -48.47
CA SER A 3 -22.39 -32.91 -47.53
C SER A 3 -20.94 -32.47 -47.87
N PRO A 4 -19.86 -32.78 -47.10
CA PRO A 4 -19.78 -33.76 -46.01
C PRO A 4 -18.92 -33.36 -44.79
N VAL A 5 -18.93 -34.34 -43.87
CA VAL A 5 -18.04 -34.65 -42.74
C VAL A 5 -16.56 -34.73 -43.16
N GLU A 6 -15.61 -34.36 -42.28
CA GLU A 6 -14.31 -35.07 -42.20
C GLU A 6 -13.58 -34.90 -40.85
N ARG A 7 -12.85 -35.96 -40.49
CA ARG A 7 -12.14 -36.28 -39.24
C ARG A 7 -10.62 -36.15 -39.44
N CYS A 8 -9.89 -36.16 -38.30
CA CYS A 8 -8.46 -36.50 -38.14
C CYS A 8 -7.49 -35.54 -38.86
N GLY A 9 -6.25 -35.30 -38.44
CA GLY A 9 -5.34 -35.88 -37.47
C GLY A 9 -3.95 -35.32 -37.81
N ASP A 10 -2.98 -35.57 -36.94
CA ASP A 10 -1.55 -35.58 -37.23
C ASP A 10 -0.68 -34.33 -36.94
N ALA A 11 0.12 -34.54 -35.88
CA ALA A 11 1.58 -34.54 -35.89
C ALA A 11 2.35 -33.20 -35.91
N VAL A 12 2.86 -32.86 -34.73
CA VAL A 12 3.99 -31.96 -34.51
C VAL A 12 5.30 -32.72 -34.80
N PRO A 13 6.24 -32.18 -35.61
CA PRO A 13 7.60 -32.68 -35.63
C PRO A 13 8.55 -31.77 -34.85
N GLY A 14 9.40 -32.41 -34.04
CA GLY A 14 10.84 -32.18 -34.09
C GLY A 14 11.43 -31.12 -33.18
N ALA A 15 11.78 -31.53 -31.97
CA ALA A 15 12.85 -30.92 -31.18
C ALA A 15 14.20 -31.10 -31.90
N ARG A 16 15.01 -30.04 -31.96
CA ARG A 16 16.46 -30.14 -32.11
C ARG A 16 17.12 -29.25 -31.06
N GLU A 17 18.02 -29.88 -30.31
CA GLU A 17 18.93 -29.28 -29.35
C GLU A 17 19.84 -28.25 -30.01
N ALA A 18 20.11 -27.15 -29.30
CA ALA A 18 21.31 -26.35 -29.47
C ALA A 18 21.93 -26.11 -28.09
N LYS A 19 23.09 -26.73 -27.88
CA LYS A 19 23.99 -26.51 -26.74
C LYS A 19 24.56 -25.08 -26.77
N GLY A 20 24.56 -24.46 -25.59
CA GLY A 20 25.69 -23.69 -25.06
C GLY A 20 25.83 -22.24 -25.51
N LEU A 21 25.69 -21.32 -24.55
CA LEU A 21 26.68 -20.27 -24.25
C LEU A 21 26.28 -19.60 -22.92
N GLY A 22 27.24 -19.55 -22.00
CA GLY A 22 27.07 -19.04 -20.64
C GLY A 22 26.72 -17.56 -20.58
N GLY A 23 25.89 -17.21 -19.60
CA GLY A 23 25.57 -15.85 -19.22
C GLY A 23 24.88 -15.84 -17.86
N ARG A 24 25.42 -15.06 -16.92
CA ARG A 24 25.01 -14.93 -15.52
C ARG A 24 23.49 -14.83 -15.37
N ALA A 25 22.90 -15.69 -14.52
CA ALA A 25 21.49 -15.65 -14.17
C ALA A 25 21.21 -14.48 -13.22
N ASP A 26 20.64 -13.39 -13.75
CA ASP A 26 19.94 -12.37 -12.98
C ASP A 26 18.61 -12.98 -12.52
N SER A 27 18.52 -13.35 -11.25
CA SER A 27 17.34 -13.94 -10.61
C SER A 27 16.27 -12.87 -10.39
N ARG A 28 15.61 -12.48 -11.48
CA ARG A 28 14.39 -11.65 -11.47
C ARG A 28 13.17 -12.54 -11.48
N LEU A 29 12.37 -12.38 -10.44
CA LEU A 29 10.99 -12.84 -10.29
C LEU A 29 10.20 -12.61 -11.60
N GLN A 30 9.96 -13.66 -12.38
CA GLN A 30 8.98 -13.63 -13.46
C GLN A 30 7.64 -14.10 -12.90
N VAL A 31 6.71 -13.16 -12.72
CA VAL A 31 5.29 -13.48 -12.63
C VAL A 31 4.77 -13.56 -14.06
N VAL A 32 4.27 -14.74 -14.42
CA VAL A 32 3.73 -15.09 -15.75
C VAL A 32 2.66 -14.09 -16.17
N ALA A 33 2.92 -13.40 -17.29
CA ALA A 33 1.98 -12.50 -17.95
C ALA A 33 1.22 -13.26 -19.05
N VAL A 34 -0.11 -13.26 -18.97
CA VAL A 34 -0.99 -13.72 -20.05
C VAL A 34 -0.97 -12.65 -21.15
N HIS A 35 -0.43 -13.02 -22.32
CA HIS A 35 -0.34 -12.17 -23.51
C HIS A 35 -1.65 -12.14 -24.29
N GLY A 36 -1.96 -10.99 -24.88
CA GLY A 36 -2.94 -10.90 -25.96
C GLY A 36 -3.21 -9.47 -26.42
N LEU A 37 -2.36 -8.97 -27.33
CA LEU A 37 -2.71 -8.30 -28.60
C LEU A 37 -1.83 -7.08 -28.93
N ARG A 38 -1.25 -7.17 -30.13
CA ARG A 38 -0.43 -6.16 -30.80
C ARG A 38 -1.33 -5.05 -31.32
N CYS A 39 -0.92 -3.79 -31.17
CA CYS A 39 -1.43 -2.71 -32.00
C CYS A 39 -0.27 -1.88 -32.55
N LEU A 40 -0.26 -1.72 -33.87
CA LEU A 40 0.82 -1.21 -34.70
C LEU A 40 0.99 0.30 -34.54
N ARG A 41 2.23 0.73 -34.33
CA ARG A 41 2.66 2.13 -34.32
C ARG A 41 2.66 2.71 -35.74
N ARG A 42 2.08 3.89 -35.93
CA ARG A 42 2.57 4.92 -36.87
C ARG A 42 2.34 6.30 -36.26
N HIS A 43 3.41 6.92 -35.74
CA HIS A 43 3.43 8.35 -35.41
C HIS A 43 4.19 9.10 -36.50
N ARG A 44 3.49 9.96 -37.24
CA ARG A 44 4.08 11.08 -38.00
C ARG A 44 4.44 12.17 -37.00
N GLN A 45 5.70 12.59 -37.02
CA GLN A 45 6.24 13.70 -36.24
C GLN A 45 5.59 15.02 -36.70
N ARG A 46 5.16 15.85 -35.74
CA ARG A 46 4.98 17.29 -35.94
C ARG A 46 5.68 18.03 -34.81
N GLN A 47 6.64 18.87 -35.19
CA GLN A 47 7.36 19.81 -34.33
C GLN A 47 6.43 20.98 -33.94
N PRO A 48 6.57 21.56 -32.73
CA PRO A 48 5.96 22.85 -32.40
C PRO A 48 6.86 24.02 -32.82
N PRO A 49 6.31 25.15 -33.30
CA PRO A 49 7.11 26.32 -33.61
C PRO A 49 7.30 27.24 -32.39
N GLY A 50 8.48 27.88 -32.37
CA GLY A 50 8.67 29.32 -32.15
C GLY A 50 8.29 29.92 -30.80
N ARG A 51 9.30 30.20 -29.97
CA ARG A 51 9.20 31.14 -28.86
C ARG A 51 9.52 32.54 -29.36
N GLU A 52 8.60 33.49 -29.18
CA GLU A 52 8.89 34.92 -29.34
C GLU A 52 8.54 35.72 -28.07
N GLY A 53 9.54 36.52 -27.67
CA GLY A 53 9.49 37.81 -26.97
C GLY A 53 8.42 38.09 -25.92
N CYS A 54 8.82 38.11 -24.64
CA CYS A 54 8.09 38.82 -23.59
C CYS A 54 8.75 40.18 -23.34
N SER A 55 8.17 41.25 -23.89
CA SER A 55 8.52 42.64 -23.54
C SER A 55 7.69 43.12 -22.35
N ARG A 56 8.33 43.95 -21.52
CA ARG A 56 7.83 44.50 -20.25
C ARG A 56 6.81 45.62 -20.50
N SER A 57 5.68 45.59 -19.79
CA SER A 57 5.00 46.82 -19.32
C SER A 57 3.96 46.53 -18.23
N GLY A 58 3.80 47.48 -17.30
CA GLY A 58 2.55 47.69 -16.56
C GLY A 58 2.41 47.02 -15.19
N ARG A 59 2.89 47.67 -14.12
CA ARG A 59 2.36 47.46 -12.76
C ARG A 59 0.91 47.94 -12.74
N THR A 60 -0.05 47.02 -12.69
CA THR A 60 -1.42 47.29 -12.26
C THR A 60 -1.74 46.46 -11.02
N GLY A 61 -2.39 47.09 -10.04
CA GLY A 61 -2.62 46.54 -8.71
C GLY A 61 -3.37 45.21 -8.76
N ARG A 62 -2.76 44.16 -8.20
CA ARG A 62 -3.42 42.88 -7.97
C ARG A 62 -4.48 43.08 -6.88
N ARG A 63 -5.73 43.35 -7.29
CA ARG A 63 -6.88 43.04 -6.44
C ARG A 63 -6.91 41.52 -6.29
N GLY A 64 -6.52 41.03 -5.13
CA GLY A 64 -6.65 39.62 -4.79
C GLY A 64 -8.10 39.15 -4.98
N PRO A 65 -8.33 37.88 -5.34
CA PRO A 65 -9.69 37.37 -5.49
C PRO A 65 -10.47 37.54 -4.18
N ARG A 66 -11.67 38.12 -4.27
CA ARG A 66 -12.59 38.24 -3.13
C ARG A 66 -12.97 36.85 -2.62
N PRO A 67 -13.06 36.64 -1.29
CA PRO A 67 -13.53 35.36 -0.76
C PRO A 67 -14.98 35.14 -1.19
N VAL A 68 -15.24 34.00 -1.82
CA VAL A 68 -16.60 33.56 -2.15
C VAL A 68 -17.27 33.16 -0.84
N THR A 69 -18.21 33.98 -0.38
CA THR A 69 -19.05 33.70 0.79
C THR A 69 -20.11 32.66 0.45
N GLY A 70 -20.15 31.58 1.24
CA GLY A 70 -21.38 30.91 1.67
C GLY A 70 -22.29 30.34 0.58
N GLY A 71 -21.89 29.23 -0.03
CA GLY A 71 -22.82 28.28 -0.63
C GLY A 71 -22.65 26.93 0.05
N SER A 72 -23.74 26.33 0.55
CA SER A 72 -23.76 24.94 1.02
C SER A 72 -23.12 24.06 -0.05
N VAL A 73 -22.00 23.40 0.27
CA VAL A 73 -21.33 22.49 -0.66
C VAL A 73 -22.35 21.41 -1.03
N PRO A 74 -22.66 21.21 -2.33
CA PRO A 74 -23.62 20.18 -2.71
C PRO A 74 -23.18 18.82 -2.16
N GLU A 75 -24.14 18.09 -1.61
CA GLU A 75 -24.01 16.69 -1.20
C GLU A 75 -23.23 15.90 -2.27
N PRO A 76 -22.28 15.03 -1.89
CA PRO A 76 -21.50 14.27 -2.85
C PRO A 76 -22.43 13.40 -3.68
N ARG A 77 -22.48 13.67 -4.99
CA ARG A 77 -23.40 12.96 -5.87
C ARG A 77 -22.90 11.55 -6.19
N TRP A 78 -21.58 11.36 -6.23
CA TRP A 78 -20.98 10.09 -6.64
C TRP A 78 -19.72 9.78 -5.84
N ARG A 79 -19.61 8.55 -5.33
CA ARG A 79 -18.43 8.05 -4.60
C ARG A 79 -17.77 6.95 -5.42
N LEU A 80 -16.61 7.25 -6.00
CA LEU A 80 -15.81 6.32 -6.78
C LEU A 80 -14.76 5.68 -5.89
N ARG A 81 -14.90 4.39 -5.59
CA ARG A 81 -13.89 3.62 -4.88
C ARG A 81 -12.89 3.07 -5.87
N ILE A 82 -11.61 3.34 -5.63
CA ILE A 82 -10.51 2.75 -6.39
C ILE A 82 -9.75 1.76 -5.52
N SER A 83 -9.22 0.71 -6.16
CA SER A 83 -8.13 -0.08 -5.59
C SER A 83 -6.83 0.24 -6.31
N TYR A 84 -5.72 0.31 -5.59
CA TYR A 84 -4.42 0.63 -6.16
C TYR A 84 -3.28 -0.13 -5.48
N LYS A 85 -2.18 -0.29 -6.21
CA LYS A 85 -0.89 -0.70 -5.62
C LYS A 85 0.00 0.52 -5.40
N LYS A 86 0.82 0.47 -4.36
CA LYS A 86 1.88 1.42 -4.02
C LYS A 86 3.14 0.63 -3.71
N THR A 87 4.08 0.63 -4.64
CA THR A 87 5.31 -0.19 -4.64
C THR A 87 6.51 0.62 -5.10
N GLY A 88 7.74 0.15 -4.85
CA GLY A 88 8.95 0.86 -5.27
C GLY A 88 9.16 2.18 -4.53
N ARG A 89 9.70 3.21 -5.21
CA ARG A 89 10.01 4.52 -4.61
C ARG A 89 8.84 5.17 -3.85
N PRO A 90 7.59 5.15 -4.35
CA PRO A 90 6.44 5.63 -3.60
C PRO A 90 6.26 5.01 -2.21
N SER A 91 6.74 3.79 -1.95
CA SER A 91 6.62 3.15 -0.61
C SER A 91 7.38 3.92 0.47
N TYR A 92 8.36 4.75 0.10
CA TYR A 92 9.24 5.49 1.00
C TYR A 92 8.80 6.92 1.30
N ILE A 93 7.64 7.36 0.79
CA ILE A 93 7.09 8.68 1.15
C ILE A 93 6.10 8.57 2.30
N SER A 94 6.03 9.64 3.11
CA SER A 94 5.08 9.76 4.20
C SER A 94 3.63 9.68 3.72
N HIS A 95 2.70 9.40 4.63
CA HIS A 95 1.27 9.41 4.29
C HIS A 95 0.82 10.79 3.79
N LEU A 96 1.28 11.87 4.42
CA LEU A 96 0.93 13.24 4.01
C LEU A 96 1.43 13.58 2.60
N ASP A 97 2.65 13.17 2.26
CA ASP A 97 3.17 13.38 0.91
C ASP A 97 2.45 12.52 -0.13
N PHE A 98 2.02 11.32 0.26
CA PHE A 98 1.17 10.48 -0.58
C PHE A 98 -0.19 11.14 -0.84
N VAL A 99 -0.85 11.70 0.17
CA VAL A 99 -2.11 12.45 0.02
C VAL A 99 -1.93 13.60 -0.97
N ARG A 100 -0.89 14.42 -0.80
CA ARG A 100 -0.59 15.54 -1.73
C ARG A 100 -0.28 15.07 -3.15
N LEU A 101 0.44 13.95 -3.29
CA LEU A 101 0.73 13.34 -4.58
C LEU A 101 -0.56 12.87 -5.26
N PHE A 102 -1.44 12.22 -4.50
CA PHE A 102 -2.70 11.69 -4.98
C PHE A 102 -3.62 12.81 -5.46
N GLU A 103 -3.80 13.86 -4.66
CA GLU A 103 -4.61 15.03 -5.04
C GLU A 103 -4.09 15.68 -6.33
N ARG A 104 -2.77 15.85 -6.46
CA ARG A 104 -2.16 16.38 -7.70
C ARG A 104 -2.39 15.45 -8.89
N ALA A 105 -2.28 14.14 -8.70
CA ALA A 105 -2.53 13.16 -9.76
C ALA A 105 -4.00 13.18 -10.20
N ALA A 106 -4.94 13.20 -9.25
CA ALA A 106 -6.38 13.28 -9.53
C ALA A 106 -6.75 14.55 -10.28
N ARG A 107 -6.16 15.71 -9.92
CA ARG A 107 -6.31 16.96 -10.67
C ARG A 107 -5.72 16.89 -12.08
N ARG A 108 -4.52 16.32 -12.25
CA ARG A 108 -3.90 16.13 -13.58
C ARG A 108 -4.65 15.13 -14.46
N ALA A 109 -5.33 14.16 -13.85
CA ALA A 109 -6.21 13.22 -14.54
C ALA A 109 -7.52 13.87 -15.02
N GLY A 110 -7.78 15.13 -14.65
CA GLY A 110 -9.00 15.84 -15.04
C GLY A 110 -10.25 15.32 -14.36
N LEU A 111 -10.14 14.64 -13.21
CA LEU A 111 -11.31 14.15 -12.49
C LEU A 111 -12.16 15.32 -11.95
N PRO A 112 -13.49 15.22 -12.03
CA PRO A 112 -14.41 16.24 -11.52
C PRO A 112 -14.56 16.11 -10.00
N LEU A 113 -13.49 16.45 -9.27
CA LEU A 113 -13.39 16.28 -7.82
C LEU A 113 -14.39 17.17 -7.08
N ALA A 114 -15.08 16.61 -6.10
CA ALA A 114 -15.78 17.39 -5.08
C ALA A 114 -14.77 17.96 -4.06
N PHE A 115 -15.04 19.16 -3.56
CA PHE A 115 -14.17 19.85 -2.61
C PHE A 115 -14.88 20.11 -1.28
N SER A 116 -14.11 20.23 -0.20
CA SER A 116 -14.61 20.69 1.09
C SER A 116 -15.03 22.16 1.02
N GLY A 117 -15.92 22.57 1.93
CA GLY A 117 -16.31 23.98 2.07
C GLY A 117 -15.27 24.78 2.84
N GLY A 118 -15.29 26.10 2.68
CA GLY A 118 -14.48 27.03 3.47
C GLY A 118 -13.34 27.72 2.70
N TYR A 119 -12.44 28.36 3.44
CA TYR A 119 -11.39 29.23 2.89
C TYR A 119 -10.21 28.48 2.25
N SER A 120 -10.11 27.16 2.44
CA SER A 120 -9.06 26.31 1.85
C SER A 120 -9.69 24.97 1.42
N PRO A 121 -10.41 24.96 0.28
CA PRO A 121 -11.11 23.77 -0.20
C PRO A 121 -10.10 22.67 -0.58
N ALA A 122 -10.22 21.52 0.08
CA ALA A 122 -9.44 20.32 -0.22
C ALA A 122 -10.33 19.30 -0.96
N PRO A 123 -9.78 18.50 -1.89
CA PRO A 123 -10.54 17.42 -2.51
C PRO A 123 -11.10 16.47 -1.45
N ARG A 124 -12.35 16.04 -1.62
CA ARG A 124 -12.97 15.06 -0.74
C ARG A 124 -12.55 13.65 -1.17
N ILE A 125 -11.47 13.18 -0.53
CA ILE A 125 -10.90 11.87 -0.77
C ILE A 125 -10.71 11.19 0.58
N ALA A 126 -11.34 10.03 0.79
CA ALA A 126 -11.09 9.18 1.94
C ALA A 126 -10.08 8.10 1.56
N TYR A 127 -9.09 7.88 2.42
CA TYR A 127 -8.06 6.87 2.23
C TYR A 127 -8.30 5.71 3.20
N GLY A 128 -7.93 4.50 2.79
CA GLY A 128 -7.88 3.36 3.70
C GLY A 128 -6.77 3.52 4.75
N TRP A 129 -6.56 2.47 5.54
CA TRP A 129 -5.52 2.45 6.57
C TRP A 129 -4.14 2.82 6.00
N PRO A 130 -3.41 3.78 6.59
CA PRO A 130 -2.15 4.23 6.03
C PRO A 130 -1.10 3.11 6.01
N LEU A 131 -0.29 3.07 4.95
CA LEU A 131 0.91 2.24 4.89
C LEU A 131 2.04 2.90 5.69
N PRO A 132 2.75 2.14 6.56
CA PRO A 132 4.02 2.58 7.11
C PRO A 132 5.04 2.91 6.00
N VAL A 133 5.94 3.84 6.29
CA VAL A 133 7.04 4.18 5.36
C VAL A 133 7.91 2.94 5.13
N GLY A 134 8.31 2.70 3.89
CA GLY A 134 9.08 1.54 3.46
C GLY A 134 8.24 0.30 3.18
N MET A 135 6.94 0.30 3.48
CA MET A 135 6.07 -0.86 3.26
C MET A 135 5.31 -0.75 1.91
N PRO A 136 5.54 -1.67 0.95
CA PRO A 136 4.71 -1.77 -0.24
C PRO A 136 3.32 -2.33 0.06
N GLY A 137 2.32 -1.86 -0.70
CA GLY A 137 0.95 -2.35 -0.66
C GLY A 137 0.44 -2.71 -2.06
N LEU A 138 -0.29 -3.83 -2.19
CA LEU A 138 -0.74 -4.34 -3.49
C LEU A 138 -2.23 -4.06 -3.79
N ALA A 139 -3.07 -3.96 -2.76
CA ALA A 139 -4.50 -3.66 -2.88
C ALA A 139 -4.95 -2.71 -1.76
N GLU A 140 -4.60 -1.44 -1.96
CA GLU A 140 -5.00 -0.31 -1.14
C GLU A 140 -6.25 0.36 -1.70
N TYR A 141 -7.00 1.07 -0.87
CA TYR A 141 -8.26 1.69 -1.30
C TYR A 141 -8.31 3.19 -1.02
N ALA A 142 -8.99 3.90 -1.91
CA ALA A 142 -9.39 5.29 -1.71
C ALA A 142 -10.79 5.51 -2.30
N ASP A 143 -11.60 6.29 -1.61
CA ASP A 143 -12.91 6.75 -2.07
C ASP A 143 -12.78 8.22 -2.49
N ILE A 144 -13.09 8.49 -3.76
CA ILE A 144 -13.03 9.82 -4.36
C ILE A 144 -14.48 10.30 -4.54
N GLU A 145 -14.82 11.44 -3.94
CA GLU A 145 -16.11 12.08 -4.20
C GLU A 145 -16.04 12.95 -5.46
N LEU A 146 -17.02 12.77 -6.35
CA LEU A 146 -17.09 13.44 -7.65
C LEU A 146 -18.38 14.25 -7.80
N THR A 147 -18.29 15.37 -8.52
CA THR A 147 -19.45 16.23 -8.82
C THR A 147 -20.33 15.68 -9.95
N GLU A 148 -19.76 14.86 -10.83
CA GLU A 148 -20.44 14.18 -11.94
C GLU A 148 -19.92 12.75 -12.12
N ARG A 149 -20.70 11.90 -12.82
CA ARG A 149 -20.24 10.55 -13.14
C ARG A 149 -19.22 10.59 -14.25
N VAL A 150 -18.14 9.87 -14.03
CA VAL A 150 -17.17 9.46 -15.04
C VAL A 150 -17.26 7.95 -15.25
N ASP A 151 -16.81 7.48 -16.40
CA ASP A 151 -16.56 6.06 -16.60
C ASP A 151 -15.43 5.58 -15.66
N PRO A 152 -15.65 4.54 -14.82
CA PRO A 152 -14.66 4.09 -13.85
C PRO A 152 -13.34 3.62 -14.48
N GLU A 153 -13.39 2.95 -15.63
CA GLU A 153 -12.21 2.44 -16.32
C GLU A 153 -11.39 3.61 -16.89
N ALA A 154 -12.05 4.56 -17.57
CA ALA A 154 -11.42 5.78 -18.08
C ALA A 154 -10.82 6.64 -16.95
N ALA A 155 -11.47 6.68 -15.78
CA ALA A 155 -10.95 7.36 -14.60
C ALA A 155 -9.69 6.65 -14.06
N ALA A 156 -9.71 5.32 -13.96
CA ALA A 156 -8.55 4.53 -13.55
C ALA A 156 -7.36 4.70 -14.51
N GLU A 157 -7.62 4.69 -15.82
CA GLU A 157 -6.59 4.95 -16.84
C GLU A 157 -6.00 6.35 -16.73
N SER A 158 -6.85 7.37 -16.56
CA SER A 158 -6.42 8.77 -16.46
C SER A 158 -5.57 9.00 -15.21
N LEU A 159 -5.96 8.39 -14.09
CA LEU A 159 -5.15 8.33 -12.88
C LEU A 159 -3.82 7.61 -13.13
N ASN A 160 -3.83 6.46 -13.79
CA ASN A 160 -2.61 5.71 -14.10
C ASN A 160 -1.63 6.47 -15.00
N ARG A 161 -2.13 7.33 -15.91
CA ARG A 161 -1.28 8.24 -16.69
C ARG A 161 -0.71 9.39 -15.86
N ALA A 162 -1.44 9.84 -14.83
CA ALA A 162 -1.05 10.95 -13.98
C ALA A 162 -0.17 10.55 -12.77
N PHE A 163 -0.22 9.29 -12.35
CA PHE A 163 0.59 8.75 -11.27
C PHE A 163 2.04 8.52 -11.69
N PRO A 164 3.02 8.70 -10.77
CA PRO A 164 4.38 8.28 -11.03
C PRO A 164 4.48 6.75 -11.03
N GLU A 165 5.59 6.24 -11.58
CA GLU A 165 5.92 4.83 -11.48
C GLU A 165 5.88 4.33 -10.03
N GLY A 166 5.33 3.12 -9.85
CA GLY A 166 5.17 2.50 -8.55
C GLY A 166 3.78 2.67 -7.93
N ILE A 167 2.96 3.63 -8.41
CA ILE A 167 1.53 3.72 -8.06
C ILE A 167 0.70 3.30 -9.28
N ARG A 168 -0.27 2.41 -9.09
CA ARG A 168 -1.18 2.00 -10.17
C ARG A 168 -2.53 1.60 -9.64
N VAL A 169 -3.58 2.22 -10.18
CA VAL A 169 -4.98 1.83 -10.01
C VAL A 169 -5.22 0.49 -10.71
N ARG A 170 -5.88 -0.42 -10.01
CA ARG A 170 -6.19 -1.79 -10.44
C ARG A 170 -7.68 -2.00 -10.74
N ASP A 171 -8.54 -1.39 -9.93
CA ASP A 171 -9.99 -1.46 -10.06
C ASP A 171 -10.58 -0.10 -9.70
N ALA A 172 -11.72 0.25 -10.29
CA ALA A 172 -12.48 1.43 -9.95
C ALA A 172 -13.97 1.10 -10.10
N ARG A 173 -14.77 1.43 -9.07
CA ARG A 173 -16.22 1.18 -9.08
C ARG A 173 -16.95 2.20 -8.22
N TYR A 174 -18.21 2.46 -8.55
CA TYR A 174 -19.07 3.26 -7.69
C TYR A 174 -19.51 2.47 -6.46
N VAL A 175 -19.51 3.14 -5.33
CA VAL A 175 -20.09 2.67 -4.07
C VAL A 175 -21.20 3.63 -3.63
N SER A 176 -22.03 3.21 -2.68
CA SER A 176 -23.11 4.07 -2.18
C SER A 176 -22.56 5.38 -1.61
N PRO A 177 -23.06 6.56 -2.06
CA PRO A 177 -22.67 7.85 -1.48
C PRO A 177 -23.04 8.02 0.00
N HIS A 178 -23.90 7.14 0.54
CA HIS A 178 -24.29 7.12 1.96
C HIS A 178 -23.90 5.78 2.63
N GLY A 179 -23.04 5.00 1.99
CA GLY A 179 -22.52 3.75 2.56
C GLY A 179 -21.59 3.99 3.74
N ALA A 180 -21.24 2.90 4.42
CA ALA A 180 -20.25 2.89 5.50
C ALA A 180 -18.94 3.59 5.06
N SER A 181 -18.22 4.13 6.04
CA SER A 181 -16.92 4.74 5.76
C SER A 181 -15.94 3.67 5.26
N LEU A 182 -14.99 4.08 4.42
CA LEU A 182 -13.95 3.17 3.91
C LEU A 182 -13.23 2.44 5.04
N MET A 183 -12.95 3.12 6.14
CA MET A 183 -12.29 2.53 7.31
C MET A 183 -13.17 1.51 8.04
N ALA A 184 -14.49 1.73 8.11
CA ALA A 184 -15.43 0.79 8.71
C ALA A 184 -15.60 -0.49 7.86
N GLU A 185 -15.45 -0.38 6.54
CA GLU A 185 -15.46 -1.55 5.65
C GLU A 185 -14.16 -2.34 5.68
N LEU A 186 -13.03 -1.70 6.02
CA LEU A 186 -11.69 -2.30 5.98
C LEU A 186 -11.22 -2.63 7.40
N ASN A 187 -11.74 -3.71 7.97
CA ASN A 187 -11.49 -4.13 9.35
C ASN A 187 -10.34 -5.16 9.49
N ALA A 188 -9.67 -5.53 8.39
CA ALA A 188 -8.51 -6.42 8.42
C ALA A 188 -7.51 -6.10 7.30
N ALA A 189 -6.29 -6.59 7.47
CA ALA A 189 -5.25 -6.56 6.46
C ALA A 189 -4.49 -7.87 6.35
N ALA A 190 -4.20 -8.28 5.13
CA ALA A 190 -3.37 -9.43 4.82
C ALA A 190 -1.95 -9.00 4.48
N TYR A 191 -0.96 -9.70 5.04
CA TYR A 191 0.46 -9.42 4.87
C TYR A 191 1.22 -10.68 4.48
N VAL A 192 2.31 -10.47 3.75
CA VAL A 192 3.38 -11.46 3.60
C VAL A 192 4.62 -10.90 4.27
N LEU A 193 5.20 -11.71 5.14
CA LEU A 193 6.45 -11.46 5.84
C LEU A 193 7.51 -12.39 5.25
N ARG A 194 8.70 -11.85 4.95
CA ARG A 194 9.89 -12.65 4.69
C ARG A 194 10.85 -12.40 5.83
N ILE A 195 11.00 -13.40 6.69
CA ILE A 195 11.76 -13.33 7.94
C ILE A 195 13.02 -14.17 7.75
N PRO A 196 14.21 -13.77 8.23
CA PRO A 196 15.36 -14.67 8.26
C PRO A 196 15.00 -16.00 8.91
N SER A 197 15.29 -17.12 8.25
CA SER A 197 14.93 -18.46 8.74
C SER A 197 15.74 -18.88 9.97
N LEU A 198 16.87 -18.22 10.22
CA LEU A 198 17.81 -18.53 11.31
C LEU A 198 18.27 -20.00 11.30
N GLY A 199 18.39 -20.59 10.11
CA GLY A 199 18.76 -22.00 9.95
C GLY A 199 17.70 -23.00 10.42
N ARG A 200 16.49 -22.54 10.74
CA ARG A 200 15.38 -23.40 11.19
C ARG A 200 14.63 -23.98 9.99
N SER A 201 14.19 -25.22 10.14
CA SER A 201 13.35 -25.91 9.17
C SER A 201 11.95 -25.31 9.09
N LEU A 202 11.24 -25.59 8.00
CA LEU A 202 9.86 -25.17 7.79
C LEU A 202 8.93 -25.67 8.91
N ASP A 203 9.13 -26.90 9.39
CA ASP A 203 8.29 -27.50 10.41
C ASP A 203 8.49 -26.85 11.78
N GLN A 204 9.73 -26.45 12.12
CA GLN A 204 9.99 -25.66 13.35
C GLN A 204 9.25 -24.31 13.31
N TRP A 205 9.24 -23.63 12.16
CA TRP A 205 8.48 -22.39 12.00
C TRP A 205 6.97 -22.61 12.10
N ARG A 206 6.46 -23.72 11.53
CA ARG A 206 5.04 -24.09 11.66
C ARG A 206 4.64 -24.40 13.10
N GLU A 207 5.49 -25.11 13.83
CA GLU A 207 5.29 -25.38 15.26
C GLU A 207 5.24 -24.08 16.06
N ALA A 208 6.19 -23.16 15.83
CA ALA A 208 6.20 -21.84 16.47
C ALA A 208 4.95 -21.02 16.16
N ALA A 209 4.48 -21.03 14.91
CA ALA A 209 3.23 -20.37 14.53
C ALA A 209 2.01 -21.00 15.23
N SER A 210 1.97 -22.33 15.33
CA SER A 210 0.93 -23.04 16.07
C SER A 210 0.95 -22.68 17.56
N GLU A 211 2.12 -22.60 18.18
CA GLU A 211 2.28 -22.20 19.59
C GLU A 211 1.77 -20.76 19.81
N VAL A 212 2.20 -19.81 18.97
CA VAL A 212 1.74 -18.42 19.06
C VAL A 212 0.22 -18.32 18.92
N MET A 213 -0.38 -19.06 17.97
CA MET A 213 -1.83 -19.05 17.77
C MET A 213 -2.60 -19.76 18.88
N ALA A 214 -1.98 -20.72 19.58
CA ALA A 214 -2.60 -21.46 20.67
C ALA A 214 -2.59 -20.71 22.01
N ARG A 215 -1.74 -19.68 22.18
CA ARG A 215 -1.72 -18.87 23.41
C ARG A 215 -2.97 -18.00 23.52
N ASP A 216 -3.54 -17.93 24.72
CA ASP A 216 -4.70 -17.09 25.03
C ASP A 216 -4.36 -15.59 25.08
N ARG A 217 -3.11 -15.28 25.45
CA ARG A 217 -2.64 -13.90 25.62
C ARG A 217 -1.23 -13.72 25.08
N LEU A 218 -1.00 -12.62 24.35
CA LEU A 218 0.28 -12.27 23.77
C LEU A 218 0.59 -10.80 24.07
N GLU A 219 1.45 -10.55 25.06
CA GLU A 219 1.76 -9.19 25.49
C GLU A 219 2.93 -8.60 24.72
N VAL A 220 2.71 -7.42 24.15
CA VAL A 220 3.75 -6.62 23.47
C VAL A 220 3.76 -5.21 24.04
N VAL A 221 4.95 -4.69 24.31
CA VAL A 221 5.14 -3.30 24.75
C VAL A 221 5.11 -2.39 23.52
N ARG A 222 4.24 -1.38 23.54
CA ARG A 222 4.16 -0.34 22.52
C ARG A 222 4.60 0.99 23.10
N GLU A 223 5.51 1.66 22.42
CA GLU A 223 5.87 3.04 22.72
C GLU A 223 4.92 4.03 22.02
N ARG A 224 4.57 5.09 22.73
CA ARG A 224 3.93 6.28 22.17
C ARG A 224 4.70 7.51 22.65
N ALA A 225 4.87 8.49 21.76
CA ALA A 225 5.25 9.83 22.20
C ALA A 225 4.16 10.33 23.16
N GLY A 226 4.52 10.63 24.40
CA GLY A 226 3.61 11.22 25.37
C GLY A 226 3.17 12.60 24.91
N GLU A 227 2.02 13.04 25.41
CA GLU A 227 1.55 14.39 25.16
C GLU A 227 2.63 15.39 25.63
N PRO A 228 2.99 16.39 24.82
CA PRO A 228 3.81 17.49 25.29
C PRO A 228 3.01 18.17 26.41
N GLY A 229 3.46 18.01 27.66
CA GLY A 229 2.90 18.74 28.80
C GLY A 229 2.86 20.22 28.45
N GLY A 230 1.71 20.85 28.62
CA GLY A 230 1.44 22.21 28.14
C GLY A 230 2.47 23.23 28.62
N ALA A 231 3.50 23.48 27.81
CA ALA A 231 4.46 24.53 28.03
C ALA A 231 3.90 25.82 27.43
N ARG A 232 3.35 26.69 28.29
CA ARG A 232 3.15 28.10 27.94
C ARG A 232 4.50 28.71 27.58
N SER A 233 4.52 29.39 26.44
CA SER A 233 5.49 30.41 26.00
C SER A 233 6.94 30.24 26.46
N GLY A 234 7.79 29.94 25.49
CA GLY A 234 9.21 30.32 25.54
C GLY A 234 10.15 29.14 25.80
N ARG A 235 10.81 28.72 24.72
CA ARG A 235 12.12 28.07 24.69
C ARG A 235 12.42 27.14 25.90
N SER A 236 12.12 25.86 25.72
CA SER A 236 12.97 24.80 26.28
C SER A 236 12.85 23.53 25.44
N SER A 237 14.00 23.11 24.93
CA SER A 237 14.28 21.75 24.51
C SER A 237 14.05 20.83 25.71
N ALA A 238 13.11 19.90 25.61
CA ALA A 238 12.99 18.80 26.57
C ALA A 238 12.34 17.63 25.83
N GLY A 239 13.08 16.52 25.75
CA GLY A 239 12.63 15.29 25.10
C GLY A 239 11.23 14.92 25.55
N GLY A 240 10.31 14.78 24.58
CA GLY A 240 8.95 14.35 24.85
C GLY A 240 8.98 13.04 25.61
N LYS A 241 8.28 12.97 26.75
CA LYS A 241 8.21 11.79 27.60
C LYS A 241 7.68 10.61 26.78
N VAL A 242 8.49 9.57 26.55
CA VAL A 242 8.03 8.35 25.87
C VAL A 242 7.19 7.54 26.86
N MET A 243 5.95 7.21 26.47
CA MET A 243 5.03 6.40 27.26
C MET A 243 5.03 4.97 26.71
N ARG A 244 5.39 4.01 27.54
CA ARG A 244 5.31 2.57 27.23
C ARG A 244 4.00 2.01 27.74
N LYS A 245 3.27 1.30 26.87
CA LYS A 245 2.03 0.60 27.23
C LYS A 245 2.11 -0.85 26.77
N THR A 246 1.91 -1.79 27.68
CA THR A 246 1.72 -3.20 27.35
C THR A 246 0.32 -3.42 26.78
N VAL A 247 0.25 -4.09 25.63
CA VAL A 247 -0.99 -4.37 24.91
C VAL A 247 -1.03 -5.86 24.59
N ASP A 248 -2.17 -6.49 24.85
CA ASP A 248 -2.42 -7.85 24.37
C ASP A 248 -2.77 -7.81 22.88
N VAL A 249 -1.94 -8.46 22.06
CA VAL A 249 -2.07 -8.48 20.60
C VAL A 249 -2.70 -9.76 20.08
N ARG A 250 -2.93 -10.78 20.91
CA ARG A 250 -3.57 -12.03 20.49
C ARG A 250 -4.90 -11.85 19.76
N PRO A 251 -5.86 -11.01 20.22
CA PRO A 251 -7.12 -10.79 19.51
C PRO A 251 -6.96 -10.03 18.19
N LEU A 252 -5.79 -9.42 17.94
CA LEU A 252 -5.50 -8.70 16.70
C LEU A 252 -4.91 -9.62 15.62
N ILE A 253 -4.50 -10.84 15.98
CA ILE A 253 -3.94 -11.84 15.05
C ILE A 253 -5.05 -12.80 14.64
N LEU A 254 -5.54 -12.64 13.41
CA LEU A 254 -6.63 -13.46 12.87
C LEU A 254 -6.10 -14.78 12.29
N ARG A 255 -4.95 -14.72 11.61
CA ARG A 255 -4.35 -15.87 10.94
C ARG A 255 -2.83 -15.72 10.84
N VAL A 256 -2.12 -16.82 11.00
CA VAL A 256 -0.68 -16.93 10.72
C VAL A 256 -0.44 -18.28 10.02
N GLU A 257 0.18 -18.24 8.85
CA GLU A 257 0.50 -19.43 8.07
C GLU A 257 1.91 -19.36 7.52
N VAL A 258 2.73 -20.34 7.89
CA VAL A 258 4.08 -20.49 7.37
C VAL A 258 4.03 -21.32 6.08
N ARG A 259 4.45 -20.70 4.97
CA ARG A 259 4.32 -21.28 3.62
C ARG A 259 5.53 -22.14 3.26
N GLU A 260 6.71 -21.52 3.25
CA GLU A 260 7.95 -22.12 2.76
C GLU A 260 9.17 -21.43 3.38
N VAL A 261 10.32 -22.11 3.31
CA VAL A 261 11.63 -21.49 3.50
C VAL A 261 12.22 -21.29 2.10
N ALA A 262 12.33 -20.04 1.67
CA ALA A 262 12.85 -19.68 0.37
C ALA A 262 14.37 -19.97 0.31
N PRO A 263 14.92 -20.22 -0.90
CA PRO A 263 16.35 -20.54 -1.08
C PRO A 263 17.32 -19.47 -0.61
N ASP A 264 16.86 -18.22 -0.46
CA ASP A 264 17.64 -17.10 0.09
C ASP A 264 17.71 -17.12 1.63
N GLY A 265 17.29 -18.23 2.25
CA GLY A 265 17.36 -18.42 3.70
C GLY A 265 16.29 -17.64 4.47
N LYS A 266 15.20 -17.20 3.81
CA LYS A 266 14.08 -16.52 4.46
C LYS A 266 12.85 -17.40 4.52
N VAL A 267 12.16 -17.42 5.66
CA VAL A 267 10.84 -18.03 5.77
C VAL A 267 9.76 -17.06 5.29
N VAL A 268 8.81 -17.57 4.51
CA VAL A 268 7.66 -16.83 4.01
C VAL A 268 6.46 -17.11 4.90
N VAL A 269 5.96 -16.08 5.57
CA VAL A 269 4.81 -16.15 6.48
C VAL A 269 3.70 -15.28 5.96
N PHE A 270 2.51 -15.86 5.80
CA PHE A 270 1.28 -15.11 5.55
C PHE A 270 0.60 -14.81 6.89
N THR A 271 0.12 -13.59 7.08
CA THR A 271 -0.66 -13.24 8.27
C THR A 271 -1.81 -12.31 7.95
N GLU A 272 -2.94 -12.51 8.63
CA GLU A 272 -4.08 -11.61 8.62
C GLU A 272 -4.26 -10.97 9.98
N LEU A 273 -4.38 -9.65 9.99
CA LEU A 273 -4.40 -8.84 11.20
C LEU A 273 -5.65 -7.96 11.23
N SER A 274 -6.25 -7.85 12.41
CA SER A 274 -7.39 -6.98 12.64
C SER A 274 -6.98 -5.50 12.63
N LEU A 275 -7.87 -4.68 12.07
CA LEU A 275 -7.78 -3.23 12.02
C LEU A 275 -9.10 -2.64 12.53
N GLY A 276 -9.06 -1.75 13.53
CA GLY A 276 -10.27 -1.09 14.00
C GLY A 276 -10.15 -0.53 15.41
N ASP A 277 -11.29 -0.28 16.03
CA ASP A 277 -11.39 0.41 17.32
C ASP A 277 -10.78 -0.40 18.47
N LYS A 278 -10.82 -1.74 18.38
CA LYS A 278 -10.19 -2.65 19.35
C LYS A 278 -8.66 -2.65 19.27
N GLY A 279 -8.10 -2.05 18.22
CA GLY A 279 -6.66 -1.96 17.99
C GLY A 279 -6.27 -2.28 16.56
N VAL A 280 -5.01 -2.00 16.26
CA VAL A 280 -4.38 -2.27 14.97
C VAL A 280 -3.31 -3.32 15.19
N GLY A 281 -3.45 -4.49 14.55
CA GLY A 281 -2.38 -5.50 14.53
C GLY A 281 -1.22 -5.01 13.67
N ARG A 282 0.02 -5.25 14.13
CA ARG A 282 1.23 -4.86 13.39
C ARG A 282 1.99 -6.10 12.92
N PRO A 283 2.37 -6.21 11.64
CA PRO A 283 3.08 -7.37 11.12
C PRO A 283 4.46 -7.59 11.77
N GLN A 284 5.11 -6.52 12.23
CA GLN A 284 6.39 -6.60 12.96
C GLN A 284 6.25 -7.35 14.28
N GLU A 285 5.11 -7.19 14.97
CA GLU A 285 4.83 -7.85 16.24
C GLU A 285 4.68 -9.37 16.03
N VAL A 286 4.03 -9.79 14.94
CA VAL A 286 3.94 -11.21 14.57
C VAL A 286 5.32 -11.81 14.30
N ALA A 287 6.15 -11.11 13.52
CA ALA A 287 7.50 -11.59 13.21
C ALA A 287 8.33 -11.78 14.50
N ALA A 288 8.29 -10.82 15.41
CA ALA A 288 8.98 -10.90 16.70
C ALA A 288 8.45 -12.05 17.55
N LEU A 289 7.12 -12.22 17.66
CA LEU A 289 6.52 -13.32 18.43
C LEU A 289 6.93 -14.70 17.90
N LEU A 290 6.99 -14.88 16.58
CA LEU A 290 7.42 -16.15 15.98
C LEU A 290 8.91 -16.43 16.26
N GLN A 291 9.77 -15.42 16.16
CA GLN A 291 11.19 -15.58 16.49
C GLN A 291 11.40 -15.93 17.97
N THR A 292 10.65 -15.28 18.87
CA THR A 292 10.68 -15.59 20.30
C THR A 292 10.26 -17.02 20.59
N ALA A 293 9.20 -17.53 19.95
CA ALA A 293 8.76 -18.91 20.12
C ALA A 293 9.81 -19.94 19.63
N LEU A 294 10.64 -19.59 18.64
CA LEU A 294 11.74 -20.44 18.17
C LEU A 294 12.95 -20.43 19.10
N CYS A 295 13.17 -19.34 19.82
CA CYS A 295 14.23 -19.18 20.81
C CYS A 295 13.83 -19.83 22.15
N LYS A 296 13.62 -21.16 22.18
CA LYS A 296 13.26 -21.93 23.40
C LYS A 296 14.31 -21.86 24.54
N SER A 297 15.44 -21.17 24.37
CA SER A 297 16.47 -20.92 25.39
C SER A 297 16.57 -19.46 25.86
N CYS A 298 15.68 -18.56 25.43
CA CYS A 298 15.59 -17.21 25.99
C CYS A 298 14.42 -17.14 26.96
N PRO A 299 14.63 -16.81 28.25
CA PRO A 299 13.53 -16.38 29.09
C PRO A 299 12.89 -15.15 28.44
N LEU A 300 11.55 -15.03 28.54
CA LEU A 300 10.81 -13.80 28.23
C LEU A 300 11.19 -12.71 29.25
N GLU A 301 12.43 -12.21 29.19
CA GLU A 301 12.80 -11.00 29.90
C GLU A 301 12.44 -9.80 29.03
N THR A 302 11.79 -8.85 29.70
CA THR A 302 11.43 -7.52 29.22
C THR A 302 12.37 -7.00 28.15
N VAL A 303 11.82 -6.70 26.97
CA VAL A 303 12.47 -5.86 25.96
C VAL A 303 12.78 -4.51 26.62
N ARG A 304 14.07 -4.24 26.85
CA ARG A 304 14.58 -2.97 27.41
C ARG A 304 15.21 -2.16 26.27
N ASP A 305 14.73 -0.93 26.05
CA ASP A 305 15.24 -0.02 25.00
C ASP A 305 16.46 0.83 25.43
N ASP A 306 17.32 0.35 26.32
CA ASP A 306 18.41 1.19 26.89
C ASP A 306 19.77 1.05 26.19
N GLU A 307 19.84 0.38 25.02
CA GLU A 307 20.98 0.51 24.08
C GLU A 307 20.44 0.78 22.65
N PRO A 308 21.09 1.62 21.84
CA PRO A 308 20.69 1.92 20.46
C PRO A 308 21.05 0.77 19.51
N ASP A 309 20.77 -0.46 19.91
CA ASP A 309 20.85 -1.65 19.08
C ASP A 309 19.44 -1.93 18.53
N PRO A 310 19.22 -1.87 17.21
CA PRO A 310 17.90 -2.08 16.63
C PRO A 310 17.46 -3.51 16.94
N MET A 311 16.42 -3.70 17.76
CA MET A 311 15.61 -4.94 17.87
C MET A 311 16.33 -6.17 17.29
N PRO A 312 17.10 -6.95 18.08
CA PRO A 312 17.83 -8.09 17.54
C PRO A 312 16.82 -9.05 16.90
N GLY A 313 16.80 -9.11 15.56
CA GLY A 313 15.91 -10.00 14.79
C GLY A 313 15.07 -9.38 13.67
N LEU A 314 14.96 -8.03 13.56
CA LEU A 314 14.23 -7.41 12.43
C LEU A 314 15.10 -7.14 11.20
N GLU A 315 16.42 -7.32 11.30
CA GLU A 315 17.32 -7.18 10.15
C GLU A 315 16.95 -8.18 9.05
N GLY A 316 16.73 -7.68 7.83
CA GLY A 316 16.32 -8.50 6.70
C GLY A 316 14.84 -8.88 6.64
N LEU A 317 14.01 -8.39 7.58
CA LEU A 317 12.54 -8.50 7.53
C LEU A 317 11.98 -7.69 6.37
N GLU A 318 11.29 -8.36 5.45
CA GLU A 318 10.54 -7.71 4.39
C GLU A 318 9.04 -7.92 4.63
N ILE A 319 8.27 -6.85 4.48
CA ILE A 319 6.83 -6.87 4.71
C ILE A 319 6.13 -6.30 3.49
N VAL A 320 5.16 -7.03 2.95
CA VAL A 320 4.28 -6.57 1.89
C VAL A 320 2.85 -6.68 2.37
N ARG A 321 2.09 -5.57 2.32
CA ARG A 321 0.64 -5.64 2.53
C ARG A 321 -0.02 -6.11 1.23
N LEU A 322 -0.62 -7.29 1.25
CA LEU A 322 -1.32 -7.84 0.10
C LEU A 322 -2.62 -7.07 -0.18
N GLY A 323 -3.30 -6.63 0.88
CA GLY A 323 -4.49 -5.79 0.74
C GLY A 323 -5.28 -5.63 2.04
N LEU A 324 -6.21 -4.69 1.99
CA LEU A 324 -7.20 -4.45 3.04
C LEU A 324 -8.46 -5.29 2.75
N ARG A 325 -9.12 -5.81 3.79
CA ARG A 325 -10.26 -6.71 3.68
C ARG A 325 -11.35 -6.35 4.68
N LYS A 326 -12.55 -6.85 4.38
CA LYS A 326 -13.64 -7.00 5.34
C LYS A 326 -13.69 -8.47 5.77
N VAL A 327 -13.59 -8.72 7.06
CA VAL A 327 -13.75 -10.02 7.72
C VAL A 327 -15.03 -10.01 8.52
#